data_AF-A0A822BUK9-F1
#
_entry.id   AF-A0A822BUK9-F1
#
_cell.length_a   1.000
_cell.length_b   1.000
_cell.length_c   1.000
_cell.angle_alpha   90.00
_cell.angle_beta   90.00
_cell.angle_gamma   90.00
#
_symmetry.space_group_name_H-M   'P 1'
#
loop_
_entity.id
_entity.type
_entity.pdbx_description
1 polymer ?
#
loop_
_entity_poly.entity_id
_entity_poly.type
_entity_poly.pdbx_seq_one_letter_code
_entity_poly.pdbx_strand_id
1 'polypeptide(L)'
;YHPFSISFARNMVLTYNLRHRVVFRKIADVKRERELAESRKNEGLDQIGSDHPVRKLISKFRKISQENRAVALNNTSAPTPPTTSVSQPTQQAS
;
A
#
# COMPACT_ATOMS: atom_id res chain seq x y z
N TYR A 1 -13.33 23.26 20.34
CA TYR A 1 -13.43 21.78 20.31
C TYR A 1 -12.12 21.05 19.97
N HIS A 2 -10.95 21.68 20.10
CA HIS A 2 -9.67 21.10 19.68
C HIS A 2 -9.24 19.84 20.47
N PRO A 3 -9.36 19.77 21.82
CA PRO A 3 -9.00 18.57 22.58
C PRO A 3 -9.84 17.35 22.17
N PHE A 4 -11.13 17.55 21.88
CA PHE A 4 -12.03 16.49 21.39
C PHE A 4 -11.60 15.98 20.01
N SER A 5 -11.22 16.85 19.07
CA SER A 5 -10.77 16.40 17.75
C SER A 5 -9.53 15.52 17.79
N ILE A 6 -8.60 15.78 18.72
CA ILE A 6 -7.40 14.95 18.91
C ILE A 6 -7.80 13.57 19.44
N SER A 7 -8.65 13.54 20.48
CA SER A 7 -9.15 12.27 21.04
C SER A 7 -9.94 11.47 20.00
N PHE A 8 -10.82 12.14 19.24
CA PHE A 8 -11.63 11.53 18.20
C PHE A 8 -10.76 10.90 17.11
N ALA A 9 -9.77 11.61 16.58
CA ALA A 9 -8.90 11.12 15.52
C ALA A 9 -8.03 9.92 15.94
N ARG A 10 -7.71 9.80 17.23
CA ARG A 10 -6.92 8.68 17.77
C ARG A 10 -7.74 7.44 18.08
N ASN A 11 -8.96 7.62 18.56
CA ASN A 11 -9.77 6.52 19.10
C ASN A 11 -10.80 5.97 18.11
N MET A 12 -11.25 6.78 17.14
CA MET A 12 -12.17 6.29 16.12
C MET A 12 -11.42 5.58 15.00
N VAL A 13 -11.65 4.27 14.90
CA VAL A 13 -11.14 3.43 13.82
C VAL A 13 -12.29 3.04 12.90
N LEU A 14 -12.08 3.21 11.60
CA LEU A 14 -13.04 2.78 10.59
C LEU A 14 -12.92 1.27 10.38
N THR A 15 -14.03 0.54 10.59
CA THR A 15 -14.10 -0.90 10.25
C THR A 15 -13.83 -1.13 8.77
N TYR A 16 -14.24 -0.20 7.90
CA TYR A 16 -13.93 -0.24 6.48
C TYR A 16 -13.73 1.18 5.91
N ASN A 17 -12.56 1.42 5.33
CA ASN A 17 -12.21 2.70 4.74
C ASN A 17 -12.55 2.72 3.25
N LEU A 18 -13.61 3.45 2.88
CA LEU A 18 -14.12 3.55 1.51
C LEU A 18 -13.25 4.40 0.57
N ARG A 19 -12.31 5.19 1.10
CA ARG A 19 -11.34 5.94 0.29
C ARG A 19 -10.25 5.02 -0.26
N HIS A 20 -9.93 3.94 0.46
CA HIS A 20 -8.83 3.06 0.09
C HIS A 20 -9.30 2.03 -0.94
N ARG A 21 -8.54 1.90 -2.02
CA ARG A 21 -8.77 0.86 -3.03
C ARG A 21 -8.13 -0.45 -2.57
N VAL A 22 -8.94 -1.47 -2.33
CA VAL A 22 -8.46 -2.84 -2.14
C VAL A 22 -8.19 -3.47 -3.51
N VAL A 23 -6.98 -3.98 -3.73
CA VAL A 23 -6.59 -4.64 -4.98
C VAL A 23 -6.65 -6.14 -4.78
N PHE A 24 -7.47 -6.82 -5.58
CA PHE A 24 -7.61 -8.27 -5.58
C PHE A 24 -7.95 -8.77 -7.00
N ARG A 25 -7.74 -10.06 -7.26
CA ARG A 25 -8.21 -10.73 -8.48
C ARG A 25 -9.22 -11.80 -8.10
N LYS A 26 -10.31 -11.90 -8.87
CA LYS A 26 -11.32 -12.97 -8.69
C LYS A 26 -10.67 -14.31 -8.99
N ILE A 27 -10.87 -15.30 -8.12
CA ILE A 27 -10.27 -16.65 -8.27
C ILE A 27 -10.69 -17.29 -9.59
N ALA A 28 -11.94 -17.10 -10.03
CA ALA A 28 -12.39 -17.59 -11.34
C ALA A 28 -11.59 -17.00 -12.50
N ASP A 29 -11.22 -15.72 -12.44
CA ASP A 29 -10.44 -15.05 -13.48
C ASP A 29 -8.99 -15.53 -13.47
N VAL A 30 -8.42 -15.76 -12.27
CA VAL A 30 -7.07 -16.34 -12.13
C VAL A 30 -7.02 -17.76 -12.73
N LYS A 31 -8.03 -18.59 -12.48
CA LYS A 31 -8.10 -19.94 -13.06
C LYS A 31 -8.19 -19.90 -14.58
N ARG A 32 -9.04 -19.03 -15.13
CA ARG A 32 -9.19 -18.84 -16.59
C ARG A 32 -7.90 -18.32 -17.23
N GLU A 33 -7.21 -17.37 -16.59
CA GLU A 33 -5.95 -16.83 -17.10
C GLU A 33 -4.85 -17.91 -17.19
N ARG A 34 -4.79 -18.82 -16.20
CA ARG A 34 -3.85 -19.95 -16.20
C ARG A 34 -4.10 -20.90 -17.37
N GLU A 35 -5.35 -21.30 -17.60
CA GLU A 35 -5.72 -22.17 -18.73
C GLU A 35 -5.37 -21.53 -20.10
N LEU A 36 -5.64 -20.23 -20.24
CA LEU A 36 -5.28 -19.47 -21.44
C LEU A 36 -3.77 -19.28 -21.58
N ALA A 37 -3.00 -19.25 -20.50
CA ALA A 37 -1.54 -19.19 -20.55
C ALA A 37 -0.94 -20.52 -21.01
N GLU A 38 -1.51 -21.64 -20.55
CA GLU A 38 -1.13 -22.98 -21.00
C GLU A 38 -1.49 -23.21 -22.47
N SER A 39 -2.63 -22.69 -22.92
CA SER A 39 -3.06 -22.74 -24.33
C SER A 39 -2.26 -21.80 -25.24
N ARG A 40 -1.73 -20.68 -24.71
CA ARG A 40 -0.94 -19.67 -25.46
C ARG A 40 0.57 -19.91 -25.44
N LYS A 41 1.03 -21.11 -25.09
CA LYS A 41 2.47 -21.45 -24.99
C LYS A 41 3.28 -21.26 -26.29
N ASN A 42 2.67 -20.84 -27.40
CA ASN A 42 3.32 -20.70 -28.71
C ASN A 42 3.31 -19.27 -29.32
N GLU A 43 2.71 -18.26 -28.67
CA GLU A 43 2.60 -16.90 -29.24
C GLU A 43 3.21 -15.90 -28.24
N GLY A 44 4.54 -15.81 -28.21
CA GLY A 44 5.27 -14.91 -27.34
C GLY A 44 5.03 -13.42 -27.65
N LEU A 45 5.07 -12.59 -26.60
CA LEU A 45 5.13 -11.11 -26.65
C LEU A 45 6.28 -10.56 -27.52
N ASP A 46 7.18 -11.43 -27.99
CA ASP A 46 8.33 -11.13 -28.82
C ASP A 46 7.96 -10.58 -30.21
N GLN A 47 6.70 -10.68 -30.64
CA GLN A 47 6.20 -10.08 -31.88
C GLN A 47 5.95 -8.57 -31.79
N ILE A 48 5.99 -7.97 -30.59
CA ILE A 48 5.79 -6.53 -30.41
C ILE A 48 7.10 -5.79 -30.65
N GLY A 49 7.27 -5.29 -31.88
CA GLY A 49 8.39 -4.46 -32.30
C GLY A 49 8.65 -3.26 -31.38
N SER A 50 9.88 -2.77 -31.36
CA SER A 50 10.35 -1.70 -30.46
C SER A 50 9.53 -0.40 -30.53
N ASP A 51 8.92 -0.10 -31.67
CA ASP A 51 8.14 1.13 -31.87
C ASP A 51 6.63 0.98 -31.60
N HIS A 52 6.22 -0.18 -31.08
CA HIS A 52 4.80 -0.44 -30.84
C HIS A 52 4.22 0.55 -29.80
N PRO A 53 3.09 1.23 -30.09
CA PRO A 53 2.55 2.29 -29.24
C PRO A 53 2.23 1.84 -27.80
N VAL A 54 1.81 0.57 -27.63
CA VAL A 54 1.56 -0.02 -26.30
C VAL A 54 2.84 -0.07 -25.44
N ARG A 55 4.03 -0.19 -26.04
CA ARG A 55 5.30 -0.16 -25.30
C ARG A 55 5.54 1.21 -24.66
N LYS A 56 5.23 2.31 -25.37
CA LYS A 56 5.27 3.69 -24.84
C LYS A 56 4.25 3.86 -23.71
N LEU A 57 3.05 3.29 -23.86
CA LEU A 57 2.00 3.33 -22.83
C LEU A 57 2.41 2.58 -21.54
N ILE A 58 2.94 1.35 -21.67
CA ILE A 58 3.45 0.57 -20.54
C ILE A 58 4.60 1.30 -19.83
N SER A 59 5.53 1.91 -20.58
CA SER A 59 6.63 2.69 -20.01
C SER A 59 6.13 3.85 -19.16
N LYS A 60 5.13 4.61 -19.64
CA LYS A 60 4.48 5.69 -18.87
C LYS A 60 3.85 5.17 -17.58
N PHE A 61 3.11 4.06 -17.63
CA PHE A 61 2.52 3.46 -16.43
C PHE A 61 3.55 3.01 -15.41
N ARG A 62 4.70 2.45 -15.84
CA ARG A 62 5.79 2.08 -14.94
C ARG A 62 6.38 3.30 -14.22
N LYS A 63 6.58 4.41 -14.93
CA LYS A 63 7.07 5.68 -14.32
C LYS A 63 6.11 6.22 -13.27
N ILE A 64 4.82 6.30 -13.59
CA ILE A 64 3.77 6.76 -12.67
C ILE A 64 3.70 5.85 -11.44
N SER A 65 3.84 4.53 -11.62
CA SER A 65 3.84 3.58 -10.50
C SER A 65 5.03 3.78 -9.55
N GLN A 66 6.21 4.18 -10.05
CA GLN A 66 7.37 4.45 -9.22
C GLN A 66 7.20 5.73 -8.41
N GLU A 67 6.67 6.78 -9.03
CA GLU A 67 6.37 8.06 -8.39
C GLU A 67 5.33 7.87 -7.25
N ASN A 68 4.23 7.17 -7.54
CA ASN A 68 3.21 6.88 -6.54
C ASN A 68 3.74 6.00 -5.38
N ARG A 69 4.70 5.11 -5.65
CA ARG A 69 5.34 4.28 -4.61
C ARG A 69 6.25 5.12 -3.70
N ALA A 70 6.95 6.13 -4.25
CA ALA A 70 7.75 7.06 -3.46
C ALA A 70 6.86 7.91 -2.53
N VAL A 71 5.70 8.37 -3.01
CA VAL A 71 4.72 9.11 -2.19
C VAL A 71 4.13 8.24 -1.08
N ALA A 72 3.85 6.95 -1.35
CA ALA A 72 3.29 6.04 -0.35
C ALA A 72 4.23 5.77 0.84
N LEU A 73 5.55 5.73 0.62
CA LEU A 73 6.55 5.49 1.67
C LEU A 73 6.72 6.69 2.63
N ASN A 74 6.38 7.90 2.19
CA ASN A 74 6.48 9.10 3.02
C ASN A 74 5.32 9.28 4.02
N ASN A 75 4.19 8.60 3.81
CA ASN A 75 3.00 8.73 4.66
C ASN A 75 2.95 7.74 5.85
N THR A 76 3.95 6.87 6.01
CA THR A 76 4.09 6.00 7.17
C THR A 76 5.11 6.58 8.16
N SER A 77 4.80 7.73 8.77
CA SER A 77 5.45 8.12 10.02
C SER A 77 4.92 7.21 11.12
N ALA A 78 5.71 6.19 11.46
CA ALA A 78 5.44 5.30 12.58
C ALA A 78 5.23 6.14 13.87
N PRO A 79 4.20 5.84 14.68
CA PRO A 79 4.05 6.50 15.97
C PRO A 79 5.19 6.02 16.87
N THR A 80 6.07 6.93 17.27
CA THR A 80 7.07 6.66 18.30
C THR A 80 6.34 6.32 19.62
N PRO A 81 6.70 5.22 20.29
CA PRO A 81 6.11 4.89 21.59
C PRO A 81 6.49 5.96 22.62
N PRO A 82 5.56 6.39 23.50
CA PRO A 82 5.90 7.34 24.56
C PRO A 82 6.84 6.66 25.57
N THR A 83 8.05 7.20 25.70
CA THR A 83 9.00 6.86 26.77
C THR A 83 8.33 7.12 28.11
N THR A 84 7.94 6.06 28.81
CA THR A 84 7.48 6.14 30.19
C THR A 84 8.72 6.26 31.09
N SER A 85 9.01 7.47 31.54
CA SER A 85 9.98 7.72 32.62
C SER A 85 9.37 7.20 33.93
N VAL A 86 9.90 6.10 34.43
CA VAL A 86 9.55 5.51 35.73
C VAL A 86 10.02 6.45 36.85
N SER A 87 9.07 6.87 37.69
CA SER A 87 9.30 7.64 38.91
C SER A 87 9.91 6.76 40.02
N GLN A 88 11.03 7.20 40.61
CA GLN A 88 11.63 6.58 41.80
C GLN A 88 10.83 6.91 43.07
N PRO A 89 10.67 5.98 44.02
CA PRO A 89 10.17 6.29 45.36
C PRO A 89 11.29 6.76 46.29
N THR A 90 11.00 7.84 47.02
CA THR A 90 11.78 8.42 48.12
C THR A 90 11.91 7.43 49.29
N GLN A 91 13.14 7.15 49.73
CA GLN A 91 13.39 6.51 51.03
C GLN A 91 13.88 7.56 52.04
N GLN A 92 13.05 7.85 53.04
CA GLN A 92 13.44 8.48 54.31
C GLN A 92 13.67 7.36 55.33
N ALA A 93 14.88 7.28 55.89
CA ALA A 93 15.12 6.67 57.20
C ALA A 93 16.53 7.05 57.70
N SER A 94 16.58 7.91 58.71
CA SER A 94 17.40 7.80 59.94
C SER A 94 17.13 9.01 60.82
#